data_AF-A0A4U7F7G4-F1
#
_entry.id   AF-A0A4U7F7G4-F1
#
_cell.length_a   1.000
_cell.length_b   1.000
_cell.length_c   1.000
_cell.angle_alpha   90.00
_cell.angle_beta   90.00
_cell.angle_gamma   90.00
#
_symmetry.space_group_name_H-M   'P 1'
#
loop_
_entity.id
_entity.type
_entity.pdbx_description
1 polymer ?
#
loop_
_entity_poly.entity_id
_entity_poly.type
_entity_poly.pdbx_seq_one_letter_code
_entity_poly.pdbx_strand_id
1 'polypeptide(L)'
;MTDPLTEQYPEAAPYIWDAVDEHGEDWVIEHYHPKVAQLGVIMDVPDVEERPFYDPDVHETMTAEEQREYYNGLGEYRENLRTGTKPRKD
;
A
#
# COMPACT_ATOMS: atom_id res chain seq x y z
N MET A 1 13.94 -21.88 4.24
CA MET A 1 14.26 -20.53 4.71
C MET A 1 12.97 -19.76 4.68
N THR A 2 12.60 -19.12 5.78
CA THR A 2 11.48 -18.18 5.77
C THR A 2 11.93 -16.96 4.99
N ASP A 3 11.10 -16.47 4.08
CA ASP A 3 11.40 -15.26 3.33
C ASP A 3 11.50 -14.05 4.28
N PRO A 4 12.45 -13.10 4.08
CA PRO A 4 12.63 -11.94 4.96
C PRO A 4 11.37 -11.10 5.18
N LEU A 5 10.44 -11.07 4.22
CA LEU A 5 9.14 -10.40 4.35
C LEU A 5 8.28 -11.08 5.41
N THR A 6 8.28 -12.41 5.43
CA THR A 6 7.45 -13.22 6.35
C THR A 6 8.01 -13.22 7.77
N GLU A 7 9.33 -13.07 7.91
CA GLU A 7 9.97 -12.93 9.22
C GLU A 7 9.70 -11.55 9.85
N GLN A 8 9.79 -10.48 9.05
CA GLN A 8 9.63 -9.11 9.54
C GLN A 8 8.15 -8.69 9.65
N TYR A 9 7.29 -9.18 8.75
CA TYR A 9 5.87 -8.82 8.69
C TYR A 9 4.98 -10.08 8.66
N PRO A 10 5.00 -10.92 9.71
CA PRO A 10 4.28 -12.19 9.72
C PRO A 10 2.75 -12.03 9.55
N GLU A 11 2.18 -10.89 9.95
CA GLU A 11 0.76 -10.59 9.79
C GLU A 11 0.41 -10.08 8.38
N ALA A 12 1.27 -9.25 7.78
CA ALA A 12 1.02 -8.67 6.46
C ALA A 12 1.44 -9.59 5.31
N ALA A 13 2.48 -10.41 5.50
CA ALA A 13 3.06 -11.26 4.47
C ALA A 13 2.04 -12.18 3.78
N PRO A 14 1.10 -12.87 4.48
CA PRO A 14 0.09 -13.69 3.80
C PRO A 14 -0.74 -12.91 2.78
N TYR A 15 -1.14 -11.67 3.12
CA TYR A 15 -1.94 -10.83 2.22
C TYR A 15 -1.16 -10.35 1.00
N ILE A 16 0.16 -10.17 1.15
CA ILE A 16 1.04 -9.76 0.05
C ILE A 16 1.26 -10.95 -0.89
N TRP A 17 1.54 -12.14 -0.35
CA TRP A 17 1.73 -13.34 -1.16
C TRP A 17 0.46 -13.76 -1.90
N ASP A 18 -0.71 -13.68 -1.26
CA ASP A 18 -1.98 -13.92 -1.94
C ASP A 18 -2.18 -12.98 -3.14
N ALA A 19 -1.77 -11.70 -3.01
CA ALA A 19 -1.86 -10.72 -4.09
C ALA A 19 -0.86 -10.99 -5.23
N VAL A 20 0.35 -11.44 -4.88
CA VAL A 20 1.37 -11.85 -5.86
C VAL A 20 0.89 -13.07 -6.65
N ASP A 21 0.30 -14.06 -5.97
CA ASP A 21 -0.27 -15.25 -6.62
C ASP A 21 -1.45 -14.91 -7.56
N GLU A 22 -2.27 -13.91 -7.21
CA GLU A 22 -3.42 -13.50 -8.02
C GLU A 22 -3.05 -12.60 -9.21
N HIS A 23 -2.07 -11.69 -9.05
CA HIS A 23 -1.84 -10.61 -10.01
C HIS A 23 -0.40 -10.49 -10.53
N GLY A 24 0.56 -11.13 -9.88
CA GLY A 24 2.00 -11.02 -10.17
C GLY A 24 2.69 -9.90 -9.38
N GLU A 25 4.03 -10.01 -9.29
CA GLU A 25 4.89 -9.13 -8.49
C GLU A 25 4.85 -7.68 -8.98
N ASP A 26 5.09 -7.43 -10.27
CA ASP A 26 5.08 -6.09 -10.88
C ASP A 26 3.77 -5.36 -10.61
N TRP A 27 2.65 -6.07 -10.76
CA TRP A 27 1.33 -5.52 -10.51
C TRP A 27 1.16 -5.10 -9.04
N VAL A 28 1.63 -5.93 -8.11
CA VAL A 28 1.56 -5.67 -6.67
C VAL A 28 2.43 -4.48 -6.25
N ILE A 29 3.55 -4.24 -6.94
CA ILE A 29 4.38 -3.05 -6.75
C ILE A 29 3.64 -1.80 -7.23
N GLU A 30 3.18 -1.79 -8.48
CA GLU A 30 2.55 -0.62 -9.10
C GLU A 30 1.19 -0.26 -8.48
N HIS A 31 0.42 -1.27 -8.07
CA HIS A 31 -0.98 -1.10 -7.66
C HIS A 31 -1.19 -1.31 -6.17
N TYR A 32 -0.12 -1.25 -5.36
CA TYR A 32 -0.05 -1.47 -3.90
C TYR A 32 -1.45 -1.47 -3.25
N HIS A 33 -2.02 -2.67 -3.18
CA HIS A 33 -3.46 -2.86 -3.17
C HIS A 33 -4.16 -2.01 -2.09
N PRO A 34 -5.32 -1.38 -2.36
CA PRO A 34 -6.04 -0.59 -1.36
C PRO A 34 -6.29 -1.35 -0.05
N LYS A 35 -6.45 -2.68 -0.10
CA LYS A 35 -6.53 -3.53 1.12
C LYS A 35 -5.22 -3.54 1.91
N VAL A 36 -4.05 -3.75 1.29
CA VAL A 36 -2.77 -3.81 2.02
C VAL A 36 -2.40 -2.45 2.58
N ALA A 37 -2.56 -1.37 1.81
CA ALA A 37 -2.38 0.00 2.32
C ALA A 37 -3.34 0.31 3.49
N GLN A 38 -4.55 -0.24 3.46
CA GLN A 38 -5.51 -0.12 4.57
C GLN A 38 -5.14 -0.97 5.79
N LEU A 39 -4.40 -2.07 5.63
CA LEU A 39 -3.92 -2.88 6.76
C LEU A 39 -2.99 -2.06 7.66
N GLY A 40 -2.25 -1.10 7.09
CA GLY A 40 -1.41 -0.14 7.83
C GLY A 40 -2.13 0.63 8.95
N VAL A 41 -3.47 0.64 8.98
CA VAL A 41 -4.27 1.24 10.07
C VAL A 41 -4.26 0.37 11.33
N ILE A 42 -4.13 -0.94 11.19
CA ILE A 42 -4.32 -1.92 12.27
C ILE A 42 -3.11 -2.83 12.51
N MET A 43 -2.15 -2.85 11.59
CA MET A 43 -0.91 -3.64 11.68
C MET A 43 0.20 -2.93 10.91
N ASP A 44 1.43 -3.35 11.18
CA ASP A 44 2.58 -2.88 10.42
C ASP A 44 2.62 -3.55 9.05
N VAL A 45 2.94 -2.78 8.01
CA VAL A 45 3.00 -3.25 6.63
C VAL A 45 4.31 -2.79 6.00
N PRO A 46 4.96 -3.63 5.19
CA PRO A 46 6.22 -3.25 4.54
C PRO A 46 5.98 -2.16 3.52
N ASP A 47 6.89 -1.18 3.46
CA ASP A 47 6.93 -0.24 2.36
C ASP A 47 7.16 -0.97 1.03
N VAL A 48 6.88 -0.30 -0.09
CA VAL A 48 7.10 -0.88 -1.44
C VAL A 48 8.54 -1.36 -1.57
N GLU A 49 9.49 -0.58 -1.05
CA GLU A 49 10.94 -0.80 -1.16
C GLU A 49 11.44 -1.97 -0.29
N GLU A 50 10.68 -2.36 0.73
CA GLU A 50 11.03 -3.46 1.64
C GLU A 50 10.59 -4.83 1.11
N ARG A 51 9.94 -4.86 -0.06
CA ARG A 51 9.43 -6.08 -0.68
C ARG A 51 10.54 -6.82 -1.43
N PRO A 52 10.58 -8.16 -1.35
CA PRO A 52 11.66 -8.95 -1.94
C PRO A 52 11.70 -8.91 -3.47
N PHE A 53 10.62 -8.48 -4.12
CA PHE A 53 10.47 -8.35 -5.57
C PHE A 53 10.46 -6.89 -6.05
N TYR A 54 10.78 -5.93 -5.18
CA TYR A 54 11.03 -4.55 -5.60
C TYR A 54 12.40 -4.44 -6.28
N ASP A 55 12.42 -3.72 -7.39
CA ASP A 55 13.62 -3.41 -8.16
C ASP A 55 13.59 -1.91 -8.50
N PRO A 56 14.52 -1.10 -7.96
CA PRO A 56 14.53 0.35 -8.18
C PRO A 56 14.90 0.77 -9.61
N ASP A 57 15.48 -0.12 -10.42
CA ASP A 57 15.76 0.15 -11.83
C ASP A 57 14.53 -0.11 -12.74
N VAL A 58 13.54 -0.85 -12.23
CA VAL A 58 12.34 -1.27 -12.96
C VAL A 58 11.08 -0.56 -12.45
N HIS A 59 10.99 -0.36 -11.13
CA HIS A 59 9.78 0.09 -10.47
C HIS A 59 9.90 1.54 -9.99
N GLU A 60 8.97 2.38 -10.43
CA GLU A 60 8.79 3.72 -9.86
C GLU A 60 7.91 3.64 -8.60
N THR A 61 8.36 4.31 -7.53
CA THR A 61 7.61 4.46 -6.29
C THR A 61 7.28 5.92 -6.06
N MET A 62 6.15 6.18 -5.39
CA MET A 62 5.87 7.52 -4.89
C MET A 62 6.92 7.90 -3.85
N THR A 63 7.41 9.13 -3.92
CA THR A 63 8.21 9.70 -2.85
C THR A 63 7.42 9.73 -1.54
N ALA A 64 8.11 9.81 -0.40
CA ALA A 64 7.45 9.94 0.91
C ALA A 64 6.49 11.15 0.98
N GLU A 65 6.78 12.22 0.25
CA GLU A 65 5.92 13.41 0.15
C GLU A 65 4.64 13.10 -0.65
N GLU A 66 4.77 12.53 -1.84
CA GLU A 66 3.64 12.10 -2.68
C GLU A 66 2.76 11.06 -1.99
N GLN A 67 3.38 10.12 -1.27
CA GLN A 67 2.67 9.10 -0.49
C GLN A 67 1.85 9.74 0.64
N ARG A 68 2.41 10.74 1.32
CA ARG A 68 1.70 11.51 2.35
C ARG A 68 0.52 12.29 1.78
N GLU A 69 0.72 12.97 0.65
CA GLU A 69 -0.37 13.69 -0.04
C GLU A 69 -1.49 12.74 -0.47
N TYR A 70 -1.15 11.58 -1.02
CA TYR A 70 -2.13 10.54 -1.38
C TYR A 70 -2.97 10.10 -0.19
N TYR A 71 -2.34 9.77 0.95
CA TYR A 71 -3.05 9.35 2.15
C TYR A 71 -3.92 10.46 2.75
N ASN A 72 -3.45 11.71 2.74
CA ASN A 72 -4.26 12.85 3.16
C ASN A 72 -5.52 13.00 2.28
N GLY A 73 -5.35 12.97 0.95
CA GLY A 73 -6.46 13.05 0.00
C GLY A 73 -7.46 11.90 0.14
N LEU A 74 -6.97 10.67 0.38
CA LEU A 74 -7.81 9.50 0.65
C LEU A 74 -8.58 9.65 1.97
N GLY A 75 -7.94 10.20 3.00
CA GLY A 75 -8.57 10.53 4.28
C GLY A 75 -9.71 11.54 4.12
N GLU A 76 -9.45 12.65 3.44
CA GLU A 76 -10.45 13.69 3.13
C GLU A 76 -11.61 13.14 2.30
N TYR A 77 -11.32 12.34 1.28
CA TYR A 77 -12.34 11.68 0.48
C TYR A 77 -13.26 10.80 1.33
N ARG A 78 -12.69 9.99 2.22
CA ARG A 78 -13.44 9.13 3.14
C ARG A 78 -14.27 9.93 4.13
N GLU A 79 -13.74 11.01 4.70
CA GLU A 79 -14.50 11.86 5.62
C GLU A 79 -15.65 12.56 4.90
N ASN A 80 -15.45 13.04 3.66
CA ASN A 80 -16.51 13.61 2.83
C ASN A 80 -17.62 12.60 2.52
N LEU A 81 -17.27 11.34 2.23
CA LEU A 81 -18.25 10.26 2.08
C LEU A 81 -19.01 9.98 3.40
N ARG A 82 -18.29 9.98 4.53
CA ARG A 82 -18.88 9.72 5.86
C ARG A 82 -19.85 10.80 6.29
N THR A 83 -19.51 12.06 6.02
CA THR A 83 -20.26 13.24 6.47
C THR A 83 -21.29 13.73 5.45
N GLY A 84 -21.30 13.15 4.23
CA GLY A 84 -22.21 13.52 3.15
C GLY A 84 -21.96 14.92 2.57
N THR A 85 -20.90 15.61 2.97
CA THR A 85 -20.49 16.89 2.39
C THR A 85 -19.61 16.66 1.17
N LYS A 86 -20.09 17.04 -0.01
CA LYS A 86 -19.20 17.20 -1.17
C LYS A 86 -18.19 18.32 -0.87
N PRO A 87 -16.92 18.17 -1.29
CA PRO A 87 -15.95 19.25 -1.19
C PRO A 87 -16.52 20.47 -1.91
N ARG A 88 -16.54 21.61 -1.22
CA ARG A 88 -16.97 22.87 -1.80
C ARG A 88 -15.86 23.29 -2.77
N LYS A 89 -16.18 23.33 -4.07
CA LYS A 89 -15.30 23.97 -5.06
C LYS A 89 -15.33 25.47 -4.76
N ASP A 90 -14.18 26.01 -4.37
CA ASP A 90 -13.91 27.44 -4.41
C ASP A 90 -13.52 27.86 -5.84
#